data_AF-S7UAU6-F1
#
_entry.id   AF-S7UAU6-F1
#
_cell.length_a   1.000
_cell.length_b   1.000
_cell.length_c   1.000
_cell.angle_alpha   90.00
_cell.angle_beta   90.00
_cell.angle_gamma   90.00
#
_symmetry.space_group_name_H-M   'P 1'
#
loop_
_entity.id
_entity.type
_entity.pdbx_description
1 polymer ?
#
loop_
_entity_poly.entity_id
_entity_poly.type
_entity_poly.pdbx_seq_one_letter_code
_entity_poly.pdbx_strand_id
1 'polypeptide(L)'
;MPLSFFVRKIGGYSDAEIDARRYVSFRKGSRMRILFIGDVVGLPGQKMVEHYLPRLKEKHRPDVVVINGENAAGGKGITEPIYRALLAWGAHVITLGNHAWDKRDIFEFIDQAKALIRPANYPPGTPGKGIVFVPTEHGEAAVINLQGRAFLPAIDCPFQKADELIAAASARTPVIIVDFHAEATSEKQAMAGT
;
A
#
# COMPACT_ATOMS: atom_id res chain seq x y z
N MET A 1 8.99 13.21 -3.15
CA MET A 1 9.69 12.83 -1.90
C MET A 1 9.77 11.31 -1.85
N PRO A 2 10.79 10.67 -1.21
CA PRO A 2 10.82 9.21 -1.15
C PRO A 2 9.71 8.72 -0.20
N LEU A 3 8.83 7.84 -0.70
CA LEU A 3 7.92 7.06 0.14
C LEU A 3 8.76 6.13 1.02
N SER A 4 8.41 6.06 2.30
CA SER A 4 8.95 5.07 3.21
C SER A 4 7.94 3.96 3.33
N PHE A 5 8.32 2.80 2.84
CA PHE A 5 7.51 1.60 2.89
C PHE A 5 8.16 0.59 3.82
N PHE A 6 7.38 -0.04 4.67
CA PHE A 6 7.88 -1.02 5.63
C PHE A 6 7.14 -2.35 5.47
N VAL A 7 7.91 -3.44 5.42
CA VAL A 7 7.41 -4.81 5.49
C VAL A 7 7.84 -5.37 6.84
N ARG A 8 6.88 -5.69 7.69
CA ARG A 8 7.14 -6.28 9.00
C ARG A 8 6.86 -7.78 8.96
N LYS A 9 7.85 -8.59 9.37
CA LYS A 9 7.68 -10.02 9.67
C LYS A 9 7.63 -10.17 11.18
N ILE A 10 6.54 -10.71 11.72
CA ILE A 10 6.42 -11.02 13.16
C ILE A 10 6.66 -12.53 13.34
N GLY A 11 7.78 -12.90 13.97
CA GLY A 11 8.17 -14.29 14.24
C GLY A 11 9.69 -14.46 14.30
N GLY A 12 10.22 -14.93 15.44
CA GLY A 12 11.64 -14.94 15.76
C GLY A 12 12.48 -15.92 14.95
N TYR A 13 13.17 -15.44 13.92
CA TYR A 13 14.40 -16.02 13.37
C TYR A 13 15.22 -14.89 12.74
N SER A 14 16.51 -14.86 13.07
CA SER A 14 17.46 -13.77 12.84
C SER A 14 17.75 -13.49 11.36
N ASP A 15 18.13 -12.22 11.13
CA ASP A 15 18.73 -11.60 9.94
C ASP A 15 17.76 -11.14 8.84
N ALA A 16 17.39 -9.86 8.93
CA ALA A 16 16.84 -9.07 7.84
C ALA A 16 17.70 -7.81 7.66
N GLU A 17 18.41 -7.72 6.53
CA GLU A 17 19.12 -6.51 6.12
C GLU A 17 18.15 -5.64 5.30
N ILE A 18 17.90 -4.41 5.76
CA ILE A 18 17.06 -3.44 5.06
C ILE A 18 17.98 -2.56 4.19
N ASP A 19 18.11 -2.90 2.91
CA ASP A 19 18.73 -2.00 1.92
C ASP A 19 17.65 -1.14 1.27
N ALA A 20 17.86 0.18 1.27
CA ALA A 20 16.99 1.20 0.67
C ALA A 20 16.88 1.10 -0.87
N ARG A 21 17.39 0.02 -1.48
CA ARG A 21 17.36 -0.27 -2.92
C ARG A 21 16.80 -1.65 -3.24
N ARG A 22 15.46 -1.80 -3.13
CA ARG A 22 14.66 -2.92 -3.67
C ARG A 22 14.97 -4.32 -3.10
N TYR A 23 13.89 -5.10 -2.94
CA TYR A 23 13.81 -6.51 -2.49
C TYR A 23 13.97 -6.76 -0.99
N VAL A 24 12.84 -6.98 -0.34
CA VAL A 24 12.80 -7.69 0.94
C VAL A 24 12.92 -9.21 0.66
N SER A 25 13.87 -9.89 1.30
CA SER A 25 14.20 -11.30 1.10
C SER A 25 14.01 -12.11 2.38
N PHE A 26 13.21 -13.18 2.35
CA PHE A 26 13.10 -14.14 3.46
C PHE A 26 13.13 -15.62 2.97
N ARG A 27 13.72 -16.52 3.75
CA ARG A 27 13.81 -18.01 3.57
C ARG A 27 13.25 -18.71 4.82
N LYS A 28 12.75 -19.96 4.85
CA LYS A 28 12.67 -21.09 3.90
C LYS A 28 11.30 -21.79 4.09
N GLY A 29 10.54 -21.98 3.01
CA GLY A 29 9.22 -22.65 3.00
C GLY A 29 8.43 -22.36 1.72
N SER A 30 8.21 -21.07 1.44
CA SER A 30 7.77 -20.53 0.15
C SER A 30 7.99 -19.01 0.22
N ARG A 31 8.70 -18.43 -0.75
CA ARG A 31 9.11 -17.02 -0.68
C ARG A 31 8.08 -16.15 -1.39
N MET A 32 7.23 -15.46 -0.61
CA MET A 32 6.35 -14.43 -1.17
C MET A 32 7.18 -13.24 -1.66
N ARG A 33 7.03 -12.89 -2.94
CA ARG A 33 7.67 -11.77 -3.61
C ARG A 33 6.68 -10.63 -3.71
N ILE A 34 7.05 -9.49 -3.16
CA ILE A 34 6.21 -8.29 -3.16
C ILE A 34 6.84 -7.26 -4.10
N LEU A 35 6.04 -6.73 -5.02
CA LEU A 35 6.38 -5.56 -5.82
C LEU A 35 5.53 -4.39 -5.34
N PHE A 36 6.18 -3.34 -4.86
CA PHE A 36 5.55 -2.09 -4.49
C PHE A 36 5.94 -1.00 -5.49
N ILE A 37 4.96 -0.30 -6.03
CA ILE A 37 5.14 0.87 -6.90
C ILE A 37 4.63 2.08 -6.11
N GLY A 38 5.50 3.07 -5.94
CA GLY A 38 5.11 4.34 -5.33
C GLY A 38 4.16 5.14 -6.23
N ASP A 39 3.95 6.40 -5.87
CA ASP A 39 2.91 7.24 -6.46
C ASP A 39 2.90 7.27 -7.98
N VAL A 40 1.77 6.82 -8.53
CA VAL A 40 1.44 6.99 -9.94
C VAL A 40 0.91 8.41 -10.12
N VAL A 41 1.67 9.26 -10.81
CA VAL A 41 1.32 10.67 -11.00
C VAL A 41 0.84 10.94 -12.43
N GLY A 42 -0.46 11.22 -12.56
CA GLY A 42 -1.10 11.61 -13.81
C GLY A 42 -0.92 10.62 -14.97
N LEU A 43 -1.19 11.10 -16.19
CA LEU A 43 -1.06 10.30 -17.41
C LEU A 43 0.36 9.74 -17.63
N PRO A 44 1.47 10.47 -17.35
CA PRO A 44 2.81 9.91 -17.48
C PRO A 44 3.03 8.70 -16.55
N GLY A 45 2.61 8.80 -15.29
CA GLY A 45 2.68 7.69 -14.33
C GLY A 45 1.87 6.48 -14.80
N GLN A 46 0.64 6.71 -15.27
CA GLN A 46 -0.22 5.66 -15.81
C GLN A 46 0.46 4.92 -16.98
N LYS A 47 1.00 5.66 -17.95
CA LYS A 47 1.73 5.08 -19.10
C LYS A 47 2.96 4.28 -18.67
N MET A 48 3.67 4.74 -17.63
CA MET A 48 4.79 3.99 -17.08
C MET A 48 4.34 2.66 -16.47
N VAL A 49 3.24 2.64 -15.71
CA VAL A 49 2.69 1.39 -15.16
C VAL A 49 2.24 0.46 -16.27
N GLU A 50 1.43 0.95 -17.21
CA GLU A 50 0.93 0.18 -18.37
C GLU A 50 2.08 -0.50 -19.13
N HIS A 51 3.16 0.23 -19.40
CA HIS A 51 4.25 -0.27 -20.21
C HIS A 51 5.22 -1.18 -19.45
N TYR A 52 5.53 -0.86 -18.19
CA TYR A 52 6.61 -1.53 -17.45
C TYR A 52 6.13 -2.57 -16.45
N LEU A 53 4.92 -2.47 -15.90
CA LEU A 53 4.43 -3.44 -14.93
C LEU A 53 4.38 -4.87 -15.51
N PRO A 54 3.87 -5.12 -16.72
CA PRO A 54 3.89 -6.47 -17.30
C PRO A 54 5.30 -7.05 -17.38
N ARG A 55 6.29 -6.24 -17.76
CA ARG A 55 7.71 -6.65 -17.84
C ARG A 55 8.33 -6.92 -16.47
N LEU A 56 8.00 -6.10 -15.48
CA LEU A 56 8.43 -6.34 -14.09
C LEU A 56 7.80 -7.61 -13.55
N LYS A 57 6.55 -7.91 -13.90
CA LYS A 57 5.88 -9.16 -13.52
C LYS A 57 6.54 -10.36 -14.17
N GLU A 58 6.90 -10.29 -15.45
CA GLU A 58 7.62 -11.36 -16.14
C GLU A 58 8.99 -11.62 -15.50
N LYS A 59 9.76 -10.55 -15.26
CA LYS A 59 11.13 -10.65 -14.73
C LYS A 59 11.19 -11.09 -13.27
N HIS A 60 10.30 -10.56 -12.43
CA HIS A 60 10.39 -10.73 -10.98
C HIS A 60 9.32 -11.66 -10.39
N ARG A 61 8.28 -12.00 -11.17
CA ARG A 61 7.17 -12.88 -10.78
C ARG A 61 6.61 -12.55 -9.40
N PRO A 62 6.23 -11.29 -9.11
CA PRO A 62 5.71 -10.92 -7.80
C PRO A 62 4.39 -11.63 -7.53
N ASP A 63 4.22 -12.11 -6.29
CA ASP A 63 2.99 -12.74 -5.81
C ASP A 63 1.99 -11.67 -5.32
N VAL A 64 2.51 -10.53 -4.84
CA VAL A 64 1.72 -9.36 -4.46
C VAL A 64 2.24 -8.12 -5.19
N VAL A 65 1.36 -7.39 -5.86
CA VAL A 65 1.66 -6.10 -6.49
C VAL A 65 0.82 -5.02 -5.82
N VAL A 66 1.47 -4.07 -5.17
CA VAL A 66 0.82 -2.91 -4.56
C VAL A 66 1.24 -1.66 -5.31
N ILE A 67 0.29 -0.78 -5.62
CA ILE A 67 0.54 0.50 -6.30
C ILE A 67 -0.10 1.62 -5.49
N ASN A 68 0.66 2.68 -5.19
CA ASN A 68 0.05 3.90 -4.70
C ASN A 68 -0.53 4.71 -5.87
N GLY A 69 -1.85 4.85 -5.89
CA GLY A 69 -2.62 5.52 -6.95
C GLY A 69 -3.12 6.91 -6.59
N GLU A 70 -2.69 7.50 -5.47
CA GLU A 70 -3.31 8.73 -4.95
C GLU A 70 -3.19 9.96 -5.85
N ASN A 71 -2.26 9.96 -6.80
CA ASN A 71 -2.00 11.07 -7.71
C ASN A 71 -2.34 10.72 -9.18
N ALA A 72 -3.05 9.62 -9.40
CA ALA A 72 -3.19 9.04 -10.73
C ALA A 72 -4.10 9.88 -11.64
N ALA A 73 -5.13 10.54 -11.11
CA ALA A 73 -6.11 11.30 -11.88
C ALA A 73 -5.71 12.79 -12.03
N GLY A 74 -4.88 13.09 -13.03
CA GLY A 74 -4.47 14.48 -13.28
C GLY A 74 -3.61 15.07 -12.14
N GLY A 75 -2.87 14.21 -11.44
CA GLY A 75 -1.94 14.59 -10.39
C GLY A 75 -2.50 14.52 -8.97
N LYS A 76 -3.82 14.34 -8.78
CA LYS A 76 -4.47 14.22 -7.45
C LYS A 76 -5.76 13.40 -7.53
N GLY A 77 -5.91 12.46 -6.62
CA GLY A 77 -7.00 11.48 -6.55
C GLY A 77 -6.92 10.39 -7.61
N ILE A 78 -7.96 9.57 -7.64
CA ILE A 78 -8.14 8.45 -8.57
C ILE A 78 -9.58 8.42 -9.06
N THR A 79 -9.81 7.98 -10.29
CA THR A 79 -11.16 7.72 -10.83
C THR A 79 -11.37 6.23 -11.04
N GLU A 80 -12.62 5.78 -11.13
CA GLU A 80 -12.93 4.36 -11.32
C GLU A 80 -12.26 3.75 -12.58
N PRO A 81 -12.26 4.42 -13.76
CA PRO A 81 -11.56 3.90 -14.93
C PRO A 81 -10.06 3.69 -14.71
N ILE A 82 -9.40 4.61 -13.99
CA ILE A 82 -7.97 4.50 -13.69
C ILE A 82 -7.72 3.34 -12.72
N TYR A 83 -8.52 3.21 -11.66
CA TYR A 83 -8.46 2.08 -10.74
C TYR A 83 -8.58 0.74 -11.49
N ARG A 84 -9.58 0.62 -12.38
CA ARG A 84 -9.79 -0.59 -13.20
C ARG A 84 -8.61 -0.86 -14.14
N ALA A 85 -8.02 0.18 -14.73
CA ALA A 85 -6.86 0.05 -15.60
C ALA A 85 -5.63 -0.47 -14.83
N LEU A 86 -5.33 0.07 -13.64
CA LEU A 86 -4.22 -0.39 -12.80
C LEU A 86 -4.36 -1.88 -12.43
N LEU A 87 -5.58 -2.33 -12.12
CA LEU A 87 -5.86 -3.75 -11.88
C LEU A 87 -5.64 -4.58 -13.15
N ALA A 88 -6.14 -4.13 -14.30
CA ALA A 88 -5.98 -4.83 -15.57
C ALA A 88 -4.50 -4.99 -15.98
N TRP A 89 -3.66 -4.00 -15.67
CA TRP A 89 -2.21 -4.06 -15.90
C TRP A 89 -1.46 -4.95 -14.90
N GLY A 90 -2.12 -5.34 -13.81
CA GLY A 90 -1.64 -6.38 -12.91
C GLY A 90 -1.35 -5.94 -11.48
N ALA A 91 -1.89 -4.80 -11.02
CA ALA A 91 -1.94 -4.47 -9.61
C ALA A 91 -2.87 -5.45 -8.86
N HIS A 92 -2.49 -5.83 -7.64
CA HIS A 92 -3.35 -6.61 -6.74
C HIS A 92 -4.04 -5.70 -5.71
N VAL A 93 -3.37 -4.63 -5.27
CA VAL A 93 -3.91 -3.62 -4.36
C VAL A 93 -3.49 -2.24 -4.83
N ILE A 94 -4.43 -1.29 -4.77
CA ILE A 94 -4.19 0.14 -4.96
C ILE A 94 -4.33 0.81 -3.59
N THR A 95 -3.26 1.44 -3.11
CA THR A 95 -3.29 2.32 -1.95
C THR A 95 -3.49 3.77 -2.39
N LEU A 96 -4.00 4.60 -1.48
CA LEU A 96 -4.15 6.04 -1.66
C LEU A 96 -3.37 6.80 -0.57
N GLY A 97 -3.58 8.10 -0.45
CA GLY A 97 -2.96 8.96 0.56
C GLY A 97 -3.87 10.13 0.89
N ASN A 98 -3.29 11.31 1.12
CA ASN A 98 -4.05 12.51 1.44
C ASN A 98 -4.89 13.01 0.27
N HIS A 99 -4.58 12.63 -0.97
CA HIS A 99 -5.36 12.99 -2.15
C HIS A 99 -6.52 12.03 -2.45
N ALA A 100 -6.83 11.08 -1.55
CA ALA A 100 -7.89 10.09 -1.76
C ALA A 100 -9.23 10.71 -2.18
N TRP A 101 -9.59 11.89 -1.66
CA TRP A 101 -10.92 12.48 -1.82
C TRP A 101 -11.01 13.60 -2.87
N ASP A 102 -9.93 13.86 -3.62
CA ASP A 102 -9.86 14.98 -4.57
C ASP A 102 -10.69 14.79 -5.83
N LYS A 103 -11.10 13.55 -6.12
CA LYS A 103 -12.07 13.23 -7.18
C LYS A 103 -13.38 12.78 -6.55
N ARG A 104 -14.46 13.50 -6.83
CA ARG A 104 -15.77 13.29 -6.20
C ARG A 104 -16.41 11.96 -6.56
N ASP A 105 -16.11 11.42 -7.74
CA ASP A 105 -16.57 10.10 -8.20
C ASP A 105 -16.06 8.96 -7.30
N ILE A 106 -15.02 9.16 -6.48
CA ILE A 106 -14.53 8.12 -5.57
C ILE A 106 -15.62 7.58 -4.63
N PHE A 107 -16.55 8.44 -4.20
CA PHE A 107 -17.63 8.05 -3.31
C PHE A 107 -18.64 7.11 -3.97
N GLU A 108 -18.68 7.05 -5.30
CA GLU A 108 -19.60 6.17 -6.03
C GLU A 108 -19.12 4.72 -6.02
N PHE A 109 -17.80 4.48 -5.95
CA PHE A 109 -17.23 3.15 -6.18
C PHE A 109 -16.32 2.61 -5.06
N ILE A 110 -15.82 3.45 -4.13
CA ILE A 110 -14.80 3.05 -3.15
C ILE A 110 -15.26 1.89 -2.24
N ASP A 111 -16.54 1.82 -1.87
CA ASP A 111 -17.07 0.75 -1.03
C ASP A 111 -17.19 -0.59 -1.78
N GLN A 112 -17.33 -0.55 -3.11
CA GLN A 112 -17.41 -1.75 -3.94
C GLN A 112 -16.02 -2.19 -4.44
N ALA A 113 -15.03 -1.30 -4.39
CA ALA A 113 -13.67 -1.53 -4.85
C ALA A 113 -12.92 -2.50 -3.91
N LYS A 114 -12.92 -3.79 -4.27
CA LYS A 114 -12.30 -4.85 -3.46
C LYS A 114 -10.80 -4.67 -3.22
N ALA A 115 -10.09 -4.00 -4.12
CA ALA A 115 -8.63 -3.86 -4.10
C ALA A 115 -8.18 -2.40 -3.89
N LEU A 116 -9.06 -1.47 -3.55
CA LEU A 116 -8.72 -0.08 -3.25
C LEU A 116 -8.74 0.15 -1.75
N ILE A 117 -7.66 0.73 -1.19
CA ILE A 117 -7.59 1.08 0.23
C ILE A 117 -7.14 2.53 0.44
N ARG A 118 -7.80 3.21 1.38
CA ARG A 118 -7.49 4.57 1.82
C ARG A 118 -6.79 4.57 3.18
N PRO A 119 -6.17 5.67 3.64
CA PRO A 119 -5.54 5.67 4.96
C PRO A 119 -6.51 5.27 6.07
N ALA A 120 -6.15 4.26 6.86
CA ALA A 120 -7.03 3.61 7.82
C ALA A 120 -7.36 4.50 9.03
N ASN A 121 -6.48 5.45 9.33
CA ASN A 121 -6.60 6.40 10.45
C ASN A 121 -7.43 7.65 10.11
N TYR A 122 -8.28 7.60 9.09
CA TYR A 122 -9.40 8.53 8.99
C TYR A 122 -10.51 8.16 9.99
N PRO A 123 -11.30 9.14 10.48
CA PRO A 123 -12.32 8.90 11.49
C PRO A 123 -13.33 7.80 11.14
N PRO A 124 -13.96 7.15 12.13
CA PRO A 124 -15.03 6.18 11.92
C PRO A 124 -16.14 6.73 11.03
N GLY A 125 -16.69 5.87 10.17
CA GLY A 125 -17.71 6.26 9.17
C GLY A 125 -17.15 6.79 7.85
N THR A 126 -15.82 6.97 7.73
CA THR A 126 -15.19 7.33 6.46
C THR A 126 -15.31 6.17 5.44
N PRO A 127 -15.79 6.43 4.20
CA PRO A 127 -15.98 5.40 3.18
C PRO A 127 -14.72 4.58 2.85
N GLY A 128 -14.95 3.42 2.22
CA GLY A 128 -13.91 2.47 1.89
C GLY A 128 -13.29 1.81 3.11
N LYS A 129 -12.10 1.24 2.90
CA LYS A 129 -11.39 0.43 3.89
C LYS A 129 -9.92 0.79 3.97
N GLY A 130 -9.33 0.51 5.12
CA GLY A 130 -7.92 0.78 5.40
C GLY A 130 -6.98 -0.43 5.29
N ILE A 131 -7.55 -1.63 5.14
CA ILE A 131 -6.82 -2.90 5.08
C ILE A 131 -7.49 -3.86 4.09
N VAL A 132 -6.69 -4.64 3.37
CA VAL A 132 -7.15 -5.78 2.56
C VAL A 132 -6.23 -6.98 2.75
N PHE A 133 -6.78 -8.18 2.56
CA PHE A 133 -6.04 -9.43 2.57
C PHE A 133 -5.98 -9.99 1.14
N VAL A 134 -4.78 -10.32 0.68
CA VAL A 134 -4.48 -10.75 -0.68
C VAL A 134 -4.05 -12.22 -0.63
N PRO A 135 -4.89 -13.16 -1.09
CA PRO A 135 -4.50 -14.56 -1.16
C PRO A 135 -3.47 -14.78 -2.28
N THR A 136 -2.50 -15.66 -2.03
CA THR A 136 -1.46 -16.06 -2.98
C THR A 136 -1.23 -17.57 -2.87
N GLU A 137 -0.48 -18.14 -3.81
CA GLU A 137 -0.04 -19.55 -3.75
C GLU A 137 0.90 -19.83 -2.58
N HIS A 138 1.43 -18.79 -1.92
CA HIS A 138 2.39 -18.87 -0.82
C HIS A 138 1.78 -18.48 0.53
N GLY A 139 0.46 -18.42 0.62
CA GLY A 139 -0.28 -17.91 1.78
C GLY A 139 -0.94 -16.58 1.47
N GLU A 140 -1.32 -15.83 2.50
CA GLU A 140 -2.03 -14.56 2.35
C GLU A 140 -1.15 -13.38 2.77
N ALA A 141 -1.32 -12.20 2.20
CA ALA A 141 -0.67 -10.96 2.66
C ALA A 141 -1.71 -9.93 3.09
N ALA A 142 -1.48 -9.26 4.21
CA ALA A 142 -2.26 -8.09 4.60
C ALA A 142 -1.60 -6.82 4.04
N VAL A 143 -2.39 -5.95 3.41
CA VAL A 143 -1.95 -4.62 2.96
C VAL A 143 -2.74 -3.58 3.72
N ILE A 144 -2.03 -2.74 4.47
CA ILE A 144 -2.56 -1.65 5.29
C ILE A 144 -2.11 -0.33 4.68
N ASN A 145 -2.99 0.65 4.67
CA ASN A 145 -2.67 2.02 4.30
C ASN A 145 -2.87 2.94 5.52
N LEU A 146 -1.93 3.83 5.77
CA LEU A 146 -1.93 4.79 6.88
C LEU A 146 -1.40 6.13 6.40
N GLN A 147 -1.77 7.21 7.08
CA GLN A 147 -1.29 8.55 6.76
C GLN A 147 -0.70 9.23 7.99
N GLY A 148 0.46 9.89 7.81
CA GLY A 148 1.09 10.72 8.82
C GLY A 148 0.25 11.96 9.15
N ARG A 149 0.68 12.72 10.16
CA ARG A 149 0.00 13.94 10.60
C ARG A 149 0.90 15.17 10.53
N ALA A 150 2.21 14.98 10.60
CA ALA A 150 3.15 16.10 10.46
C ALA A 150 3.06 16.65 9.03
N PHE A 151 2.64 17.92 8.93
CA PHE A 151 2.43 18.65 7.67
C PHE A 151 1.30 18.12 6.77
N LEU A 152 0.43 17.26 7.31
CA LEU A 152 -0.74 16.70 6.64
C LEU A 152 -2.00 16.98 7.45
N PRO A 153 -3.22 16.74 6.90
CA PRO A 153 -4.45 16.88 7.66
C PRO A 153 -4.40 16.14 9.00
N ALA A 154 -4.90 16.80 10.04
CA ALA A 154 -4.98 16.22 11.38
C ALA A 154 -6.12 15.20 11.43
N ILE A 155 -5.76 13.93 11.29
CA ILE A 155 -6.64 12.76 11.44
C ILE A 155 -6.21 11.94 12.68
N ASP A 156 -6.82 10.77 12.87
CA ASP A 156 -6.54 9.92 14.04
C ASP A 156 -5.08 9.46 14.07
N CYS A 157 -4.62 9.07 15.26
CA CYS A 157 -3.23 8.68 15.49
C CYS A 157 -2.84 7.48 14.60
N PRO A 158 -1.85 7.62 13.68
CA PRO A 158 -1.47 6.53 12.80
C PRO A 158 -0.82 5.37 13.55
N PHE A 159 -0.09 5.64 14.64
CA PHE A 159 0.59 4.63 15.45
C PHE A 159 -0.40 3.71 16.17
N GLN A 160 -1.38 4.28 16.86
CA GLN A 160 -2.43 3.49 17.53
C GLN A 160 -3.23 2.66 16.52
N LYS A 161 -3.53 3.23 15.35
CA LYS A 161 -4.22 2.48 14.29
C LYS A 161 -3.33 1.39 13.69
N ALA A 162 -2.02 1.62 13.56
CA ALA A 162 -1.06 0.60 13.14
C ALA A 162 -1.04 -0.57 14.12
N ASP A 163 -0.90 -0.32 15.42
CA ASP A 163 -0.89 -1.35 16.46
C ASP A 163 -2.15 -2.23 16.40
N GLU A 164 -3.33 -1.61 16.33
CA GLU A 164 -4.61 -2.29 16.21
C GLU A 164 -4.67 -3.21 14.98
N LEU A 165 -4.35 -2.67 13.80
CA LEU A 165 -4.48 -3.40 12.53
C LEU A 165 -3.39 -4.46 12.35
N ILE A 166 -2.18 -4.20 12.81
CA ILE A 166 -1.08 -5.18 12.77
C ILE A 166 -1.37 -6.33 13.72
N ALA A 167 -1.86 -6.05 14.94
CA ALA A 167 -2.28 -7.10 15.87
C ALA A 167 -3.38 -7.98 15.26
N ALA A 168 -4.43 -7.37 14.69
CA ALA A 168 -5.50 -8.10 14.02
C ALA A 168 -5.02 -8.90 12.80
N ALA A 169 -4.17 -8.31 11.96
CA ALA A 169 -3.65 -8.96 10.76
C ALA A 169 -2.69 -10.11 11.07
N SER A 170 -1.86 -9.97 12.10
CA SER A 170 -0.86 -10.98 12.50
C SER A 170 -1.48 -12.27 13.05
N ALA A 171 -2.72 -12.21 13.56
CA ALA A 171 -3.49 -13.40 13.90
C ALA A 171 -3.90 -14.22 12.66
N ARG A 172 -3.88 -13.62 11.46
CA ARG A 172 -4.31 -14.24 10.20
C ARG A 172 -3.16 -14.55 9.25
N THR A 173 -2.19 -13.64 9.13
CA THR A 173 -1.04 -13.81 8.25
C THR A 173 0.25 -13.22 8.84
N PRO A 174 1.40 -13.90 8.67
CA PRO A 174 2.70 -13.36 9.06
C PRO A 174 3.25 -12.30 8.09
N VAL A 175 2.61 -12.09 6.92
CA VAL A 175 3.04 -11.11 5.92
C VAL A 175 2.15 -9.88 5.98
N ILE A 176 2.69 -8.80 6.55
CA ILE A 176 1.99 -7.52 6.69
C ILE A 176 2.78 -6.44 5.98
N ILE A 177 2.09 -5.76 5.09
CA ILE A 177 2.58 -4.70 4.23
C ILE A 177 1.92 -3.39 4.68
N VAL A 178 2.70 -2.37 5.03
CA VAL A 178 2.18 -1.06 5.42
C VAL A 178 2.67 0.00 4.43
N ASP A 179 1.73 0.60 3.70
CA ASP A 179 1.95 1.87 3.02
C ASP A 179 1.69 3.01 4.02
N PHE A 180 2.75 3.71 4.42
CA PHE A 180 2.65 4.83 5.35
C PHE A 180 2.91 6.15 4.61
N HIS A 181 1.79 6.78 4.23
CA HIS A 181 1.76 8.01 3.48
C HIS A 181 1.99 9.22 4.40
N ALA A 182 3.26 9.61 4.59
CA ALA A 182 3.64 10.69 5.49
C ALA A 182 4.68 11.63 4.85
N GLU A 183 4.68 12.90 5.25
CA GLU A 183 5.64 13.88 4.76
C GLU A 183 6.91 13.92 5.61
N ALA A 184 6.76 13.97 6.93
CA ALA A 184 7.90 14.02 7.84
C ALA A 184 8.68 12.70 7.85
N THR A 185 9.98 12.79 7.60
CA THR A 185 10.91 11.66 7.68
C THR A 185 10.97 11.07 9.10
N SER A 186 10.81 11.90 10.13
CA SER A 186 10.76 11.46 11.53
C SER A 186 9.58 10.55 11.83
N GLU A 187 8.37 10.90 11.35
CA GLU A 187 7.20 10.02 11.50
C GLU A 187 7.41 8.69 10.78
N LYS A 188 7.98 8.73 9.57
CA LYS A 188 8.30 7.53 8.78
C LYS A 188 9.27 6.60 9.53
N GLN A 189 10.34 7.16 10.09
CA GLN A 189 11.30 6.39 10.89
C GLN A 189 10.68 5.83 12.17
N ALA A 190 9.82 6.60 12.85
CA ALA A 190 9.12 6.11 14.03
C ALA A 190 8.18 4.94 13.72
N MET A 191 7.41 5.04 12.62
CA MET A 191 6.50 3.96 12.19
C MET A 191 7.25 2.68 11.84
N ALA A 192 8.46 2.79 11.29
CA ALA A 192 9.33 1.64 11.01
C ALA A 192 9.64 0.77 12.24
N GLY A 193 9.76 1.42 13.40
CA GLY A 193 10.08 0.78 14.66
C GLY A 193 8.87 0.29 15.45
N THR A 194 7.65 0.57 14.98
CA THR A 194 6.38 0.18 15.62
C THR A 194 6.06 -1.27 15.32
#